data_AF-F4CWV1-F1
#
_entry.id   AF-F4CWV1-F1
#
_cell.length_a   1.000
_cell.length_b   1.000
_cell.length_c   1.000
_cell.angle_alpha   90.00
_cell.angle_beta   90.00
_cell.angle_gamma   90.00
#
_symmetry.space_group_name_H-M   'P 1'
#
loop_
_entity.id
_entity.type
_entity.pdbx_description
1 polymer ?
#
loop_
_entity_poly.entity_id
_entity_poly.type
_entity_poly.pdbx_seq_one_letter_code
_entity_poly.pdbx_strand_id
1 'polypeptide(L)'
;MGATERTVHARWSGGLRSVVDAGGFEVVSDEPTGVPGGTGTGPQPTELLLASIASCFTTAVAYSAAKRNVALSGLRVDVTGRYKGPSFDAFRIDVHADAPQGEELDKLVEAAKRVCYVTRTLASPPQLDYTTSSGSPDVAPAASGTGPAASSSEAAAG
;
A
#
# COMPACT_ATOMS: atom_id res chain seq x y z
N MET A 1 0.74 17.58 11.25
CA MET A 1 -0.60 17.09 11.58
C MET A 1 -1.07 16.24 10.42
N GLY A 2 -1.21 14.93 10.62
CA GLY A 2 -1.60 14.00 9.56
C GLY A 2 -3.12 13.99 9.36
N ALA A 3 -3.58 13.61 8.17
CA ALA A 3 -4.99 13.41 7.90
C ALA A 3 -5.57 12.40 8.92
N THR A 4 -6.71 12.75 9.53
CA THR A 4 -7.41 11.89 10.50
C THR A 4 -8.14 10.75 9.82
N GLU A 5 -8.41 10.89 8.52
CA GLU A 5 -9.10 9.91 7.68
C GLU A 5 -8.39 9.79 6.33
N ARG A 6 -8.50 8.61 5.71
CA ARG A 6 -8.02 8.34 4.35
C ARG A 6 -9.07 7.50 3.62
N THR A 7 -9.33 7.87 2.38
CA THR A 7 -10.27 7.16 1.49
C THR A 7 -9.55 6.79 0.21
N VAL A 8 -9.86 5.60 -0.31
CA VAL A 8 -9.47 5.15 -1.65
C VAL A 8 -10.75 4.86 -2.44
N HIS A 9 -10.70 5.05 -3.75
CA HIS A 9 -11.85 4.83 -4.62
C HIS A 9 -11.56 3.68 -5.58
N ALA A 10 -12.30 2.60 -5.46
CA ALA A 10 -12.22 1.48 -6.39
C ALA A 10 -13.38 1.54 -7.39
N ARG A 11 -13.08 1.32 -8.67
CA ARG A 11 -14.08 1.10 -9.71
C ARG A 11 -13.97 -0.32 -10.26
N TRP A 12 -15.11 -0.93 -10.51
CA TRP A 12 -15.17 -2.19 -11.25
C TRP A 12 -14.84 -1.94 -12.73
N SER A 13 -14.09 -2.85 -13.34
CA SER A 13 -13.65 -2.74 -14.74
C SER A 13 -13.99 -3.96 -15.59
N GLY A 14 -15.00 -4.74 -15.17
CA GLY A 14 -15.39 -5.99 -15.81
C GLY A 14 -14.74 -7.21 -15.15
N GLY A 15 -15.40 -8.38 -15.26
CA GLY A 15 -14.91 -9.62 -14.66
C GLY A 15 -14.65 -9.48 -13.16
N LEU A 16 -13.51 -10.02 -12.68
CA LEU A 16 -13.02 -9.86 -11.31
C LEU A 16 -11.96 -8.75 -11.18
N ARG A 17 -11.91 -7.84 -12.15
CA ARG A 17 -10.92 -6.76 -12.20
C ARG A 17 -11.44 -5.45 -11.62
N SER A 18 -10.63 -4.81 -10.78
CA SER A 18 -10.87 -3.46 -10.26
C SER A 18 -9.67 -2.54 -10.45
N VAL A 19 -9.95 -1.24 -10.48
CA VAL A 19 -8.96 -0.17 -10.56
C VAL A 19 -9.18 0.77 -9.38
N VAL A 20 -8.15 0.99 -8.58
CA VAL A 20 -8.21 1.76 -7.33
C VAL A 20 -7.38 3.02 -7.47
N ASP A 21 -7.96 4.19 -7.21
CA ASP A 21 -7.18 5.39 -6.91
C ASP A 21 -6.78 5.37 -5.43
N ALA A 22 -5.46 5.29 -5.19
CA ALA A 22 -4.86 5.29 -3.87
C ALA A 22 -3.94 6.50 -3.72
N GLY A 23 -4.53 7.66 -3.40
CA GLY A 23 -3.77 8.89 -3.20
C GLY A 23 -3.20 9.45 -4.50
N GLY A 24 -3.95 9.35 -5.61
CA GLY A 24 -3.55 9.77 -6.94
C GLY A 24 -2.72 8.75 -7.71
N PHE A 25 -2.49 7.56 -7.17
CA PHE A 25 -1.83 6.45 -7.85
C PHE A 25 -2.84 5.36 -8.20
N GLU A 26 -2.78 4.88 -9.44
CA GLU A 26 -3.61 3.78 -9.89
C GLU A 26 -3.04 2.44 -9.41
N VAL A 27 -3.87 1.63 -8.73
CA VAL A 27 -3.58 0.25 -8.34
C VAL A 27 -4.61 -0.66 -9.01
N VAL A 28 -4.13 -1.61 -9.82
CA VAL A 28 -4.97 -2.62 -10.45
C VAL A 28 -5.03 -3.87 -9.56
N SER A 29 -6.21 -4.48 -9.47
CA SER A 29 -6.44 -5.77 -8.83
C SER A 29 -7.26 -6.66 -9.75
N ASP A 30 -6.95 -7.95 -9.80
CA ASP A 30 -7.60 -8.94 -10.66
C ASP A 30 -7.49 -10.35 -10.06
N GLU A 31 -8.04 -11.36 -10.72
CA GLU A 31 -7.84 -12.76 -10.36
C GLU A 31 -7.10 -13.52 -11.49
N PRO A 32 -6.39 -14.63 -11.19
CA PRO A 32 -5.74 -15.45 -12.20
C PRO A 32 -6.73 -15.98 -13.24
N THR A 33 -6.25 -16.28 -14.45
CA THR A 33 -7.09 -16.78 -15.56
C THR A 33 -7.76 -18.13 -15.27
N GLY A 34 -7.28 -18.88 -14.27
CA GLY A 34 -7.90 -20.12 -13.80
C GLY A 34 -9.15 -19.91 -12.93
N VAL A 35 -9.41 -18.68 -12.47
CA VAL A 35 -10.61 -18.31 -11.70
C VAL A 35 -11.68 -17.80 -12.68
N PRO A 36 -12.93 -18.29 -12.64
CA PRO A 36 -13.98 -17.78 -13.51
C PRO A 36 -14.15 -16.25 -13.38
N GLY A 37 -13.92 -15.53 -14.48
CA GLY A 37 -13.99 -14.07 -14.54
C GLY A 37 -12.67 -13.34 -14.26
N GLY A 38 -11.61 -14.04 -13.87
CA GLY A 38 -10.26 -13.48 -13.74
C GLY A 38 -9.58 -13.32 -15.09
N THR A 39 -8.80 -12.24 -15.24
CA THR A 39 -8.05 -11.98 -16.49
C THR A 39 -6.54 -12.03 -16.34
N GLY A 40 -6.03 -12.19 -15.11
CA GLY A 40 -4.59 -12.24 -14.81
C GLY A 40 -3.83 -10.96 -15.15
N THR A 41 -4.51 -9.81 -15.19
CA THR A 41 -3.95 -8.49 -15.57
C THR A 41 -3.46 -7.66 -14.39
N GLY A 42 -3.53 -8.20 -13.18
CA GLY A 42 -3.08 -7.57 -11.95
C GLY A 42 -2.94 -8.59 -10.81
N PRO A 43 -2.35 -8.17 -9.69
CA PRO A 43 -2.28 -9.00 -8.49
C PRO A 43 -3.68 -9.27 -7.92
N GLN A 44 -3.80 -10.35 -7.16
CA GLN A 44 -5.00 -10.67 -6.40
C GLN A 44 -5.24 -9.63 -5.29
N PRO A 45 -6.51 -9.35 -4.91
CA PRO A 45 -6.80 -8.48 -3.77
C PRO A 45 -6.09 -8.91 -2.47
N THR A 46 -5.92 -10.22 -2.28
CA THR A 46 -5.22 -10.80 -1.14
C THR A 46 -3.70 -10.63 -1.25
N GLU A 47 -3.12 -10.65 -2.44
CA GLU A 47 -1.72 -10.29 -2.67
C GLU A 47 -1.48 -8.79 -2.38
N LEU A 48 -2.44 -7.92 -2.72
CA LEU A 48 -2.38 -6.50 -2.36
C LEU A 48 -2.45 -6.29 -0.83
N LEU A 49 -3.21 -7.12 -0.10
CA LEU A 49 -3.16 -7.12 1.36
C LEU A 49 -1.77 -7.51 1.87
N LEU A 50 -1.15 -8.58 1.35
CA LEU A 50 0.21 -8.95 1.72
C LEU A 50 1.24 -7.86 1.36
N ALA A 51 1.08 -7.21 0.21
CA ALA A 51 1.91 -6.09 -0.23
C ALA A 51 1.78 -4.88 0.70
N SER A 52 0.57 -4.60 1.23
CA SER A 52 0.36 -3.55 2.22
C SER A 52 1.12 -3.83 3.53
N ILE A 53 1.15 -5.09 3.97
CA ILE A 53 1.93 -5.52 5.14
C ILE A 53 3.42 -5.36 4.85
N ALA A 54 3.89 -5.91 3.74
CA ALA A 54 5.31 -5.90 3.36
C ALA A 54 5.86 -4.47 3.25
N SER A 55 5.16 -3.58 2.54
CA SER A 55 5.55 -2.19 2.36
C SER A 55 5.54 -1.41 3.68
N CYS A 56 4.47 -1.51 4.47
CA CYS A 56 4.39 -0.80 5.74
C CYS A 56 5.45 -1.30 6.72
N PHE A 57 5.67 -2.62 6.82
CA PHE A 57 6.67 -3.17 7.73
C PHE A 57 8.10 -2.81 7.30
N THR A 58 8.40 -2.79 6.00
CA THR A 58 9.68 -2.31 5.46
C THR A 58 9.96 -0.88 5.90
N THR A 59 8.99 0.03 5.71
CA THR A 59 9.15 1.43 6.15
C THR A 59 9.26 1.58 7.67
N ALA A 60 8.58 0.72 8.43
CA ALA A 60 8.65 0.70 9.90
C ALA A 60 10.03 0.26 10.43
N VAL A 61 10.68 -0.71 9.78
CA VAL A 61 12.06 -1.13 10.10
C VAL A 61 13.04 0.00 9.76
N ALA A 62 12.94 0.58 8.56
CA ALA A 62 13.78 1.69 8.13
C ALA A 62 13.66 2.91 9.06
N TYR A 63 12.43 3.29 9.42
CA TYR A 63 12.18 4.35 10.40
C TYR A 63 12.78 4.02 11.77
N SER A 64 12.65 2.77 12.23
CA SER A 64 13.19 2.35 13.52
C SER A 64 14.72 2.38 13.57
N ALA A 65 15.38 2.05 12.46
CA ALA A 65 16.84 2.14 12.29
C ALA A 65 17.31 3.58 12.33
N ALA A 66 16.69 4.46 11.52
CA ALA A 66 17.01 5.88 11.47
C ALA A 66 16.87 6.55 12.84
N LYS A 67 15.77 6.29 13.56
CA LYS A 67 15.54 6.84 14.92
C LYS A 67 16.58 6.41 15.95
N ARG A 68 17.28 5.30 15.70
CA ARG A 68 18.31 4.73 16.59
C ARG A 68 19.73 4.97 16.10
N ASN A 69 19.90 5.69 14.99
CA ASN A 69 21.20 5.87 14.32
C ASN A 69 21.88 4.54 13.95
N VAL A 70 21.09 3.52 13.58
CA VAL A 70 21.60 2.23 13.12
C VAL A 70 21.67 2.24 11.60
N ALA A 71 22.84 1.88 11.04
CA ALA A 71 23.01 1.76 9.60
C ALA A 71 22.20 0.57 9.07
N LEU A 72 21.35 0.83 8.06
CA LEU A 72 20.49 -0.18 7.45
C LEU A 72 20.79 -0.28 5.96
N SER A 73 21.02 -1.50 5.47
CA SER A 73 21.25 -1.79 4.06
C SER A 73 20.69 -3.15 3.66
N GLY A 74 20.30 -3.31 2.39
CA GLY A 74 19.77 -4.57 1.86
C GLY A 74 18.46 -5.03 2.49
N LEU A 75 17.66 -4.13 3.08
CA LEU A 75 16.41 -4.52 3.74
C LEU A 75 15.43 -5.11 2.72
N ARG A 76 14.97 -6.33 3.01
CA ARG A 76 13.90 -7.04 2.32
C ARG A 76 12.92 -7.60 3.35
N VAL A 77 11.63 -7.52 3.04
CA VAL A 77 10.57 -8.11 3.85
C VAL A 77 9.69 -8.98 2.96
N ASP A 78 9.68 -10.28 3.24
CA ASP A 78 8.80 -11.24 2.59
C ASP A 78 7.60 -11.52 3.49
N VAL A 79 6.39 -11.52 2.92
CA VAL A 79 5.15 -11.77 3.67
C VAL A 79 4.40 -12.93 3.05
N THR A 80 4.14 -13.96 3.84
CA THR A 80 3.33 -15.11 3.45
C THR A 80 2.02 -15.11 4.24
N GLY A 81 0.88 -15.16 3.56
CA GLY A 81 -0.42 -15.44 4.17
C GLY A 81 -0.79 -16.91 4.06
N ARG A 82 -1.27 -17.52 5.15
CA ARG A 82 -1.85 -18.88 5.15
C ARG A 82 -3.37 -18.79 5.14
N TYR A 83 -4.00 -19.37 4.12
CA TYR A 83 -5.46 -19.40 4.03
C TYR A 83 -6.07 -20.44 4.97
N LYS A 84 -7.22 -20.09 5.53
CA LYS A 84 -8.18 -21.01 6.17
C LYS A 84 -9.58 -20.64 5.67
N GLY A 85 -10.06 -21.39 4.67
CA GLY A 85 -11.30 -21.05 3.99
C GLY A 85 -11.14 -19.77 3.15
N PRO A 86 -12.08 -18.80 3.23
CA PRO A 86 -12.09 -17.62 2.36
C PRO A 86 -11.13 -16.50 2.79
N SER A 87 -10.35 -16.69 3.86
CA SER A 87 -9.49 -15.65 4.45
C SER A 87 -8.17 -16.21 4.95
N PHE A 88 -7.19 -15.33 5.18
CA PHE A 88 -5.97 -15.69 5.89
C PHE A 88 -6.24 -15.90 7.40
N ASP A 89 -5.63 -16.92 8.01
CA ASP A 89 -5.63 -17.12 9.47
C ASP A 89 -4.28 -16.84 10.13
N ALA A 90 -3.23 -16.72 9.32
CA ALA A 90 -1.89 -16.42 9.78
C ALA A 90 -1.10 -15.66 8.71
N PHE A 91 -0.22 -14.77 9.17
CA PHE A 91 0.78 -14.12 8.35
C PHE A 91 2.16 -14.42 8.92
N ARG A 92 3.11 -14.77 8.06
CA ARG A 92 4.53 -14.89 8.39
C ARG A 92 5.26 -13.74 7.70
N ILE A 93 6.06 -13.00 8.47
CA ILE A 93 6.83 -11.85 8.00
C ILE A 93 8.30 -12.20 8.23
N ASP A 94 9.03 -12.45 7.15
CA ASP A 94 10.46 -12.73 7.19
C ASP A 94 11.22 -11.46 6.82
N VAL A 95 12.15 -11.04 7.68
CA VAL A 95 12.93 -9.81 7.50
C VAL A 95 14.39 -10.18 7.28
N HIS A 96 14.93 -9.67 6.19
CA HIS A 96 16.33 -9.85 5.79
C HIS A 96 16.99 -8.49 5.63
N ALA A 97 18.24 -8.36 6.05
CA ALA A 97 19.07 -7.18 5.82
C ALA A 97 20.54 -7.60 5.66
N ASP A 98 21.28 -6.85 4.85
CA ASP A 98 22.73 -7.02 4.74
C ASP A 98 23.41 -6.49 6.01
N ALA A 99 22.90 -5.38 6.55
CA ALA A 99 23.25 -4.85 7.86
C ALA A 99 22.08 -4.02 8.43
N PRO A 100 21.84 -4.04 9.76
CA PRO A 100 22.54 -4.86 10.74
C PRO A 100 22.07 -6.33 10.69
N GLN A 101 22.77 -7.22 11.39
CA GLN A 101 22.43 -8.65 11.48
C GLN A 101 22.23 -9.09 12.94
N GLY A 102 21.60 -10.25 13.12
CA GLY A 102 21.39 -10.86 14.44
C GLY A 102 20.57 -9.97 15.37
N GLU A 103 21.00 -9.90 16.64
CA GLU A 103 20.24 -9.26 17.72
C GLU A 103 19.91 -7.78 17.45
N GLU A 104 20.76 -7.07 16.70
CA GLU A 104 20.48 -5.68 16.35
C GLU A 104 19.33 -5.56 15.34
N LEU A 105 19.27 -6.44 14.35
CA LEU A 105 18.12 -6.54 13.43
C LEU A 105 16.85 -6.94 14.19
N ASP A 106 16.94 -7.89 15.12
CA ASP A 106 15.81 -8.32 15.94
C ASP A 106 15.24 -7.15 16.75
N LYS A 107 16.11 -6.32 17.35
CA LYS A 107 15.71 -5.09 18.05
C LYS A 107 15.01 -4.09 17.13
N LEU A 108 15.45 -3.97 15.88
CA LEU A 108 14.77 -3.12 14.89
C LEU A 108 13.40 -3.68 14.50
N VAL A 109 13.27 -4.99 14.34
CA VAL A 109 12.00 -5.67 14.05
C VAL A 109 11.01 -5.50 15.21
N GLU A 110 11.45 -5.68 16.45
CA GLU A 110 10.62 -5.45 17.64
C GLU A 110 10.16 -3.99 17.77
N ALA A 111 11.03 -3.04 17.40
CA ALA A 111 10.65 -1.64 17.32
C ALA A 111 9.63 -1.38 16.19
N ALA A 112 9.84 -1.99 15.02
CA ALA A 112 8.97 -1.84 13.85
C ALA A 112 7.54 -2.32 14.12
N LYS A 113 7.37 -3.43 14.86
CA LYS A 113 6.05 -3.93 15.29
C LYS A 113 5.20 -2.88 16.01
N ARG A 114 5.82 -1.94 16.73
CA ARG A 114 5.14 -0.90 17.51
C ARG A 114 4.69 0.31 16.65
N VAL A 115 5.31 0.50 15.49
CA VAL A 115 5.09 1.67 14.64
C VAL A 115 4.49 1.34 13.27
N CYS A 116 4.52 0.07 12.84
CA CYS A 116 3.83 -0.40 11.65
C CYS A 116 2.31 -0.33 11.86
N TYR A 117 1.65 0.60 11.16
CA TYR A 117 0.21 0.79 11.26
C TYR A 117 -0.57 -0.43 10.77
N VAL A 118 -0.17 -1.03 9.64
CA VAL A 118 -0.89 -2.16 9.03
C VAL A 118 -0.93 -3.38 9.96
N THR A 119 0.22 -3.82 10.49
CA THR A 119 0.23 -4.98 11.40
C THR A 119 -0.49 -4.69 12.71
N ARG A 120 -0.50 -3.44 13.19
CA ARG A 120 -1.28 -3.04 14.36
C ARG A 120 -2.78 -3.06 14.10
N THR A 121 -3.22 -2.58 12.94
CA THR A 121 -4.62 -2.68 12.50
C THR A 121 -5.07 -4.13 12.40
N LEU A 122 -4.21 -5.04 11.91
CA LEU A 122 -4.55 -6.47 11.83
C LEU A 122 -4.57 -7.15 13.22
N ALA A 123 -3.69 -6.76 14.13
CA ALA A 123 -3.65 -7.28 15.49
C ALA A 123 -4.81 -6.78 16.38
N SER A 124 -5.45 -5.68 15.97
CA SER A 124 -6.62 -5.09 16.62
C SER A 124 -7.60 -4.64 15.54
N PRO A 125 -8.35 -5.58 14.94
CA PRO A 125 -9.15 -5.32 13.76
C PRO A 125 -10.22 -4.25 14.05
N PRO A 126 -10.34 -3.23 13.19
CA PRO A 126 -11.35 -2.19 13.35
C PRO A 126 -12.76 -2.75 13.08
N GLN A 127 -13.77 -1.99 13.48
CA GLN A 127 -15.15 -2.25 13.07
C GLN A 127 -15.30 -2.00 11.56
N LEU A 128 -16.16 -2.78 10.92
CA LEU A 128 -16.48 -2.65 9.50
C LEU A 128 -17.96 -2.30 9.36
N ASP A 129 -18.24 -1.09 8.85
CA ASP A 129 -19.59 -0.61 8.58
C ASP A 129 -19.86 -0.61 7.07
N TYR A 130 -20.99 -1.18 6.67
CA TYR A 130 -21.38 -1.31 5.27
C TYR A 130 -22.64 -0.49 5.00
N THR A 131 -22.58 0.42 4.02
CA THR A 131 -23.72 1.22 3.59
C THR A 131 -23.89 1.09 2.08
N THR A 132 -25.14 1.29 1.61
CA THR A 132 -25.45 1.29 0.18
C THR A 132 -26.20 2.57 -0.15
N SER A 133 -26.02 3.08 -1.37
CA SER A 133 -26.77 4.22 -1.89
C SER A 133 -27.13 3.96 -3.35
N SER A 134 -28.28 4.47 -3.78
CA SER A 134 -28.72 4.42 -5.17
C SER A 134 -28.33 5.73 -5.87
N GLY A 135 -27.41 5.68 -6.84
CA GLY A 135 -26.96 6.83 -7.62
C GLY A 135 -25.64 6.53 -8.33
N SER A 136 -25.28 7.31 -9.36
CA SER A 136 -23.93 7.23 -9.95
C SER A 136 -22.95 7.86 -8.97
N PRO A 137 -21.82 7.22 -8.63
CA PRO A 137 -20.82 7.83 -7.76
C PRO A 137 -20.27 9.07 -8.48
N ASP A 138 -20.54 10.25 -7.93
CA ASP A 138 -20.01 11.50 -8.43
C ASP A 138 -18.48 11.44 -8.33
N VAL A 139 -17.82 11.17 -9.45
CA VAL A 139 -16.36 11.19 -9.54
C VAL A 139 -15.96 12.65 -9.42
N ALA A 140 -15.59 13.07 -8.21
CA ALA A 140 -14.96 14.37 -8.01
C ALA A 140 -13.78 14.48 -8.99
N PRO A 141 -13.74 15.49 -9.88
CA PRO A 141 -12.68 15.59 -10.87
C PRO A 141 -11.35 15.77 -10.14
N ALA A 142 -10.36 14.97 -10.54
CA ALA A 142 -8.96 15.14 -10.15
C ALA A 142 -8.59 16.62 -10.36
N ALA A 143 -8.12 17.27 -9.30
CA ALA A 143 -7.67 18.65 -9.37
C ALA A 143 -6.64 18.79 -10.50
N SER A 144 -7.02 19.50 -11.55
CA SER A 144 -6.19 19.80 -12.72
C SER A 144 -4.94 20.55 -12.29
N GLY A 145 -3.79 20.06 -12.75
CA GLY A 145 -2.48 20.59 -12.43
C GLY A 145 -2.30 22.07 -12.77
N THR A 146 -1.51 22.73 -11.94
CA THR A 146 -0.84 23.98 -12.27
C THR A 146 0.31 23.67 -13.24
N GLY A 147 0.06 23.83 -14.54
CA GLY A 147 1.13 23.97 -15.52
C GLY A 147 1.85 25.30 -15.32
N PRO A 148 3.19 25.37 -15.46
CA PRO A 148 3.88 26.65 -15.43
C PRO A 148 3.59 27.42 -16.73
N ALA A 149 3.20 28.69 -16.58
CA ALA A 149 3.11 29.63 -17.69
C ALA A 149 4.51 29.89 -18.23
N ALA A 150 4.80 29.37 -19.43
CA ALA A 150 5.91 29.84 -20.24
C ALA A 150 5.61 31.28 -20.67
N SER A 151 6.41 32.24 -20.19
CA SER A 151 6.46 33.57 -20.77
C SER A 151 7.64 33.62 -21.74
N SER A 152 7.30 33.62 -23.02
CA SER A 152 8.15 34.10 -24.11
C SER A 152 8.04 35.63 -24.15
N SER A 153 9.16 36.33 -24.00
CA SER A 153 9.30 37.68 -24.54
C SER A 153 10.46 37.70 -25.53
N GLU A 154 10.09 37.95 -26.78
CA GLU A 154 10.93 38.18 -27.94
C GLU A 154 11.98 39.27 -27.71
N ALA A 155 13.19 38.98 -28.17
CA ALA A 155 14.16 39.97 -28.58
C ALA A 155 13.97 40.23 -30.08
N ALA A 156 13.75 41.49 -30.49
CA ALA A 156 14.46 42.16 -31.60
C ALA A 156 13.79 43.47 -32.06
N ALA A 157 14.67 44.45 -32.29
CA ALA A 157 14.64 45.52 -33.30
C ALA A 157 13.73 46.75 -33.10
N GLY A 158 14.40 47.89 -32.88
CA GLY A 158 13.84 49.25 -32.93
C GLY A 158 14.68 50.23 -32.13
#